data_AF-N1R7Y5-F1
#
_entry.id   AF-N1R7Y5-F1
#
_cell.length_a   1.000
_cell.length_b   1.000
_cell.length_c   1.000
_cell.angle_alpha   90.00
_cell.angle_beta   90.00
_cell.angle_gamma   90.00
#
_symmetry.space_group_name_H-M   'P 1'
#
loop_
_entity.id
_entity.type
_entity.pdbx_description
1 polymer ?
#
loop_
_entity_poly.entity_id
_entity_poly.type
_entity_poly.pdbx_seq_one_letter_code
_entity_poly.pdbx_strand_id
1 'polypeptide(L)' 'MNPETSDKHTPAKKPDQKSSGCANFESSAPGLLPEGVEECLRKFLAVVDAENSTDEDKKRAREAFRYSLRT' A
#
# COMPACT_ATOMS: atom_id res chain seq x y z
N MET A 1 -10.67 -17.94 53.31
CA MET A 1 -11.63 -18.88 52.69
C MET A 1 -11.67 -18.58 51.20
N ASN A 2 -11.22 -19.53 50.38
CA ASN A 2 -11.48 -19.60 48.93
C ASN A 2 -12.90 -20.14 48.70
N PRO A 3 -13.41 -20.42 47.47
CA PRO A 3 -13.04 -20.00 46.09
C PRO A 3 -14.28 -19.55 45.27
N GLU A 4 -14.14 -19.13 44.01
CA GLU A 4 -15.09 -19.39 42.89
C GLU A 4 -14.47 -18.85 41.57
N THR A 5 -13.68 -19.66 40.84
CA THR A 5 -14.07 -20.41 39.62
C THR A 5 -14.90 -19.63 38.58
N SER A 6 -14.32 -19.33 37.42
CA SER A 6 -14.67 -20.06 36.19
C SER A 6 -13.94 -19.53 34.96
N ASP A 7 -13.21 -20.47 34.37
CA ASP A 7 -12.78 -20.51 32.98
C ASP A 7 -13.98 -20.34 32.02
N LYS A 8 -13.87 -19.46 31.01
CA LYS A 8 -14.31 -19.73 29.63
C LYS A 8 -14.05 -18.56 28.65
N HIS A 9 -13.25 -18.89 27.63
CA HIS A 9 -13.39 -18.54 26.20
C HIS A 9 -13.43 -17.07 25.72
N THR A 10 -12.37 -16.67 25.01
CA THR A 10 -12.33 -15.68 23.91
C THR A 10 -13.36 -16.03 22.80
N PRO A 11 -13.82 -15.11 21.89
CA PRO A 11 -13.03 -14.06 21.25
C PRO A 11 -13.75 -12.72 20.90
N ALA A 12 -12.94 -11.80 20.36
CA ALA A 12 -13.30 -10.73 19.41
C ALA A 12 -13.95 -9.43 19.91
N LYS A 13 -13.16 -8.35 19.88
CA LYS A 13 -13.55 -7.06 19.31
C LYS A 13 -12.30 -6.21 18.97
N LYS A 14 -11.79 -6.36 17.75
CA LYS A 14 -11.47 -5.17 16.93
C LYS A 14 -12.83 -4.72 16.38
N PRO A 15 -13.16 -3.42 16.30
CA PRO A 15 -12.37 -2.46 15.53
C PRO A 15 -12.31 -1.06 16.18
N ASP A 16 -11.26 -0.31 15.90
CA ASP A 16 -11.39 1.01 15.24
C ASP A 16 -10.01 1.69 15.30
N GLN A 17 -9.19 1.45 14.29
CA GLN A 17 -8.23 2.47 13.89
C GLN A 17 -8.40 2.66 12.40
N LYS A 18 -9.38 3.51 12.06
CA LYS A 18 -9.23 4.38 10.90
C LYS A 18 -7.92 5.16 11.07
N SER A 19 -6.88 4.72 10.39
CA SER A 19 -5.92 5.64 9.81
C SER A 19 -5.91 5.39 8.32
N SER A 20 -6.52 6.32 7.61
CA SER A 20 -6.45 6.49 6.17
C SER A 20 -5.01 6.73 5.75
N GLY A 21 -4.45 5.83 4.94
CA GLY A 21 -3.19 6.07 4.25
C GLY A 21 -2.50 4.76 3.92
N CYS A 22 -2.70 4.26 2.70
CA CYS A 22 -1.88 3.26 2.02
C CYS A 22 -1.11 2.27 2.93
N ALA A 23 -1.82 1.49 3.74
CA ALA A 23 -1.26 0.26 4.29
C ALA A 23 -1.36 -0.80 3.18
N ASN A 24 -0.26 -1.01 2.46
CA ASN A 24 0.19 -2.26 1.85
C ASN A 24 1.47 -1.96 1.04
N PHE A 25 2.51 -1.61 1.76
CA PHE A 25 3.88 -1.74 1.27
C PHE A 25 4.66 -2.18 2.49
N GLU A 26 4.67 -3.49 2.75
CA GLU A 26 5.59 -4.05 3.73
C GLU A 26 7.01 -3.78 3.22
N SER A 27 7.59 -2.72 3.77
CA SER A 27 8.96 -2.31 3.56
C SER A 27 9.87 -3.37 4.16
N SER A 28 10.27 -4.34 3.34
CA SER A 28 11.47 -5.13 3.59
C SER A 28 12.66 -4.34 3.02
N ALA A 29 13.40 -3.69 3.93
CA ALA A 29 14.55 -2.79 3.74
C ALA A 29 14.21 -1.31 3.41
N PRO A 30 14.80 -0.34 4.14
CA PRO A 30 14.74 1.06 3.77
C PRO A 30 15.62 1.27 2.54
N GLY A 31 15.00 1.49 1.38
CA GLY A 31 15.70 1.85 0.14
C GLY A 31 15.58 0.86 -1.02
N LEU A 32 14.91 -0.28 -0.83
CA LEU A 32 14.60 -1.18 -1.94
C LEU A 32 13.12 -1.07 -2.27
N LEU A 33 12.82 -0.53 -3.46
CA LEU A 33 11.51 -0.72 -4.06
C LEU A 33 11.33 -2.24 -4.29
N PRO A 34 10.12 -2.78 -4.11
CA PRO A 34 9.86 -4.18 -4.31
C PRO A 34 10.07 -4.49 -5.77
N GLU A 35 10.54 -5.71 -6.03
CA GLU A 35 10.77 -6.22 -7.37
C GLU A 35 9.46 -6.08 -8.18
N GLY A 36 9.52 -5.38 -9.31
CA GLY A 36 8.35 -5.04 -10.14
C GLY A 36 7.88 -3.58 -10.02
N VAL A 37 7.93 -2.95 -8.84
CA VAL A 37 7.57 -1.53 -8.69
C VAL A 37 8.58 -0.63 -9.40
N GLU A 38 9.84 -1.02 -9.41
CA GLU A 38 10.90 -0.28 -10.09
C GLU A 38 10.62 -0.18 -11.60
N GLU A 39 10.11 -1.24 -12.22
CA GLU A 39 9.74 -1.22 -13.65
C GLU A 39 8.54 -0.30 -13.89
N CYS A 40 7.51 -0.39 -13.05
CA CYS A 40 6.34 0.48 -13.13
C CYS A 40 6.72 1.96 -12.92
N LEU A 41 7.66 2.22 -12.01
CA LEU A 41 8.17 3.57 -11.74
C LEU A 41 8.97 4.09 -12.94
N ARG A 42 9.86 3.28 -13.53
CA ARG A 42 10.60 3.67 -14.75
C ARG A 42 9.65 4.03 -15.90
N LYS A 43 8.59 3.23 -16.11
CA LYS A 43 7.56 3.51 -17.12
C LYS A 43 6.80 4.80 -16.84
N PHE A 44 6.47 5.05 -15.57
CA PHE A 44 5.83 6.31 -15.16
C PHE A 44 6.73 7.53 -15.40
N LEU A 45 7.99 7.46 -14.96
CA LEU A 45 8.95 8.55 -15.12
C LEU A 45 9.23 8.85 -16.59
N ALA A 46 9.33 7.84 -17.46
CA ALA A 46 9.47 8.04 -18.90
C ALA A 46 8.33 8.88 -19.50
N VAL A 47 7.10 8.75 -18.99
CA VAL A 47 5.97 9.58 -19.42
C VAL A 47 6.04 10.98 -18.81
N VAL A 48 6.52 11.12 -17.57
CA VAL A 48 6.64 12.44 -16.92
C VAL A 48 7.74 13.30 -17.55
N ASP A 49 8.88 12.68 -17.86
CA ASP A 49 10.06 13.33 -18.43
C ASP A 49 9.97 13.55 -19.95
N ALA A 50 9.00 12.93 -20.62
CA ALA A 50 8.80 13.15 -22.04
C ALA A 50 8.38 14.61 -22.32
N GLU A 51 9.16 15.30 -23.16
CA GLU A 51 8.98 16.72 -23.51
C GLU A 51 7.58 17.02 -24.09
N ASN A 52 7.00 16.06 -24.81
CA ASN A 52 5.67 16.19 -25.43
C ASN A 52 4.54 15.59 -24.60
N SER A 53 4.78 15.24 -23.34
CA SER A 53 3.79 14.60 -22.48
C SER A 53 2.74 15.59 -21.99
N THR A 54 1.48 15.29 -22.28
CA THR A 54 0.34 16.12 -21.83
C THR A 54 -0.03 15.84 -20.37
N ASP A 55 -0.78 16.75 -19.75
CA ASP A 55 -1.31 16.54 -18.39
C ASP A 55 -2.18 15.26 -18.30
N GLU A 56 -2.94 14.94 -19.35
CA GLU A 56 -3.75 13.72 -19.36
C GLU A 56 -2.87 12.45 -19.50
N ASP A 57 -1.75 12.51 -20.22
CA ASP A 57 -0.78 11.40 -20.28
C ASP A 57 -0.15 11.14 -18.91
N LYS A 58 0.28 12.21 -18.22
CA LYS A 58 0.86 12.12 -16.87
C LYS A 58 -0.16 11.57 -15.87
N LYS A 59 -1.41 12.02 -15.97
CA LYS A 59 -2.52 11.53 -15.15
C LYS A 59 -2.80 10.04 -15.41
N ARG A 60 -2.82 9.63 -16.68
CA ARG A 60 -3.01 8.22 -17.05
C ARG A 60 -1.87 7.34 -16.56
N ALA A 61 -0.62 7.80 -16.70
CA ALA A 61 0.55 7.09 -16.20
C ALA A 61 0.55 6.97 -14.68
N ARG A 62 0.09 8.00 -13.96
CA ARG A 62 -0.05 7.97 -12.50
C ARG A 62 -1.10 6.95 -12.05
N GLU A 63 -2.25 6.90 -12.72
CA GLU A 63 -3.31 5.94 -12.40
C GLU A 63 -2.87 4.51 -12.73
N ALA A 64 -2.17 4.30 -13.86
CA ALA A 64 -1.58 3.01 -14.20
C ALA A 64 -0.55 2.55 -13.16
N PHE A 65 0.33 3.44 -12.71
CA PHE A 65 1.30 3.16 -11.65
C PHE A 65 0.62 2.80 -10.32
N ARG A 66 -0.44 3.51 -9.94
CA ARG A 66 -1.23 3.20 -8.73
C ARG A 66 -1.92 1.84 -8.83
N TYR A 67 -2.40 1.47 -10.01
CA TYR A 67 -3.04 0.17 -10.22
C TYR A 67 -2.04 -0.98 -10.09
N SER A 68 -0.83 -0.83 -10.65
CA SER A 68 0.24 -1.85 -10.52
C SER A 68 0.75 -2.03 -9.09
N LEU A 69 0.51 -1.09 -8.18
CA LEU A 69 0.84 -1.21 -6.76
C LEU A 69 -0.27 -1.89 -5.94
N ARG A 70 -1.47 -2.09 -6.51
CA ARG A 70 -2.62 -2.67 -5.82
C ARG A 70 -2.79 -4.18 -6.08
N THR A 71 -2.07 -4.72 -7.04
CA THR A 71 -2.06 -6.14 -7.43
C THR A 71 -0.93 -6.87 -6.74
#